data_AF-A0A089L490-F1
#
_entry.id   AF-A0A089L490-F1
#
_cell.length_a   1.000
_cell.length_b   1.000
_cell.length_c   1.000
_cell.angle_alpha   90.00
_cell.angle_beta   90.00
_cell.angle_gamma   90.00
#
_symmetry.space_group_name_H-M   'P 1'
#
loop_
_entity.id
_entity.type
_entity.pdbx_description
1 polymer ?
#
loop_
_entity_poly.entity_id
_entity_poly.type
_entity_poly.pdbx_seq_one_letter_code
_entity_poly.pdbx_strand_id
1 'polypeptide(L)'
;MGSRLKYISVNQDLSIECRDIACEEPDDADGDRGIDYILERSREWNIKIMLSMGWHALDDVTLLKNTSRNQTVQALAPALKHGILVICANGNSSSINIMPPSEFLAVGGYNDHGFAKAELHSPHPDEPYGRNGDGHFRPDILAPRVYLPVPYCETFEQPEALSYFWGTSGASAIVAGMCAALLSRYPELQADTLRNVLVDCGVSFEGYDNQAPRVNAANVIKALDNGYSKSNALYRAAPIDVRNSFTAIVSGDPIERALGLTLLLEEQRCGRAELWAYTQDPSSVVRKIAAKALHKPDSADERTTFWTNLREEQEGGVRGWYAYGLLQEATENEVEHWIPWAADPNWSVRWCVSRYLEKFPGLPKLEMTYDPDEIPGKALPVLEWLEFDKKGNN
;
A
#
# COMPACT_ATOMS: atom_id res chain seq x y z
N MET A 1 -5.73 -17.08 1.31
CA MET A 1 -6.47 -15.93 1.91
C MET A 1 -6.60 -16.01 3.44
N GLY A 2 -6.46 -17.18 4.07
CA GLY A 2 -6.72 -17.33 5.51
C GLY A 2 -5.81 -16.48 6.39
N SER A 3 -6.43 -15.72 7.31
CA SER A 3 -5.93 -14.63 8.19
C SER A 3 -5.95 -13.18 7.66
N ARG A 4 -6.16 -12.94 6.35
CA ARG A 4 -6.10 -11.57 5.77
C ARG A 4 -7.46 -10.92 5.50
N LEU A 5 -8.52 -11.70 5.70
CA LEU A 5 -9.91 -11.29 5.55
C LEU A 5 -10.60 -11.42 6.90
N LYS A 6 -11.27 -10.36 7.34
CA LYS A 6 -12.06 -10.33 8.59
C LYS A 6 -13.45 -9.77 8.32
N TYR A 7 -14.46 -10.20 9.07
CA TYR A 7 -15.77 -9.54 9.09
C TYR A 7 -16.03 -8.89 10.43
N ILE A 8 -16.84 -7.83 10.40
CA ILE A 8 -17.24 -7.09 11.58
C ILE A 8 -18.78 -7.03 11.67
N SER A 9 -19.27 -7.54 12.79
CA SER A 9 -20.65 -7.41 13.25
C SER A 9 -20.77 -6.18 14.13
N VAL A 10 -21.80 -5.37 13.88
CA VAL A 10 -22.04 -4.12 14.60
C VAL A 10 -23.34 -4.23 15.37
N ASN A 11 -23.28 -4.08 16.69
CA ASN A 11 -24.47 -4.06 17.53
C ASN A 11 -24.89 -2.61 17.83
N GLN A 12 -26.15 -2.41 18.23
CA GLN A 12 -26.70 -1.07 18.50
C GLN A 12 -26.20 -0.45 19.82
N ASP A 13 -25.52 -1.23 20.66
CA ASP A 13 -24.96 -0.82 21.95
C ASP A 13 -23.47 -0.45 21.87
N LEU A 14 -22.96 -0.18 20.65
CA LEU A 14 -21.55 0.03 20.33
C LEU A 14 -20.65 -1.20 20.51
N SER A 15 -21.18 -2.37 20.87
CA SER A 15 -20.38 -3.58 20.86
C SER A 15 -20.10 -4.05 19.42
N ILE A 16 -18.90 -4.58 19.22
CA ILE A 16 -18.37 -4.96 17.91
C ILE A 16 -17.77 -6.35 18.05
N GLU A 17 -18.12 -7.27 17.15
CA GLU A 17 -17.41 -8.54 17.01
C GLU A 17 -16.60 -8.53 15.72
N CYS A 18 -15.31 -8.82 15.82
CA CYS A 18 -14.41 -8.97 14.66
C CYS A 18 -13.90 -10.41 14.63
N ARG A 19 -14.08 -11.10 13.51
CA ARG A 19 -13.70 -12.52 13.36
C ARG A 19 -12.97 -12.76 12.05
N ASP A 20 -12.03 -13.71 12.06
CA ASP A 20 -11.31 -14.15 10.86
C ASP A 20 -12.21 -14.96 9.94
N ILE A 21 -12.02 -14.79 8.62
CA ILE A 21 -12.79 -15.49 7.57
C ILE A 21 -12.27 -16.93 7.34
N ALA A 22 -11.14 -17.32 7.96
CA ALA A 22 -10.59 -18.66 7.86
C ALA A 22 -10.15 -19.21 9.23
N CYS A 23 -10.92 -20.18 9.73
CA CYS A 23 -10.52 -21.09 10.79
C CYS A 23 -10.95 -22.53 10.45
N GLU A 24 -10.76 -22.99 9.21
CA GLU A 24 -10.63 -24.43 8.87
C GLU A 24 -9.53 -24.52 7.76
N GLU A 25 -8.74 -25.60 7.75
CA GLU A 25 -7.45 -25.72 7.02
C GLU A 25 -7.53 -25.39 5.51
N PRO A 26 -6.45 -24.85 4.90
CA PRO A 26 -6.50 -24.36 3.54
C PRO A 26 -6.44 -25.51 2.53
N ASP A 27 -7.59 -25.92 1.99
CA ASP A 27 -7.65 -26.33 0.59
C ASP A 27 -7.99 -25.10 -0.26
N ASP A 28 -7.37 -24.95 -1.42
CA ASP A 28 -7.48 -23.77 -2.33
C ASP A 28 -8.92 -23.44 -2.80
N ALA A 29 -9.92 -24.21 -2.36
CA ALA A 29 -11.35 -24.00 -2.58
C ALA A 29 -12.09 -23.20 -1.46
N ASP A 30 -11.42 -22.80 -0.38
CA ASP A 30 -12.10 -22.29 0.84
C ASP A 30 -12.38 -20.77 0.89
N GLY A 31 -11.78 -19.96 -0.01
CA GLY A 31 -12.05 -18.51 -0.04
C GLY A 31 -13.50 -18.16 -0.36
N ASP A 32 -14.07 -18.85 -1.35
CA ASP A 32 -15.47 -18.67 -1.76
C ASP A 32 -16.41 -19.22 -0.68
N ARG A 33 -16.07 -20.35 -0.05
CA ARG A 33 -16.83 -20.92 1.07
C ARG A 33 -16.87 -20.02 2.30
N GLY A 34 -15.75 -19.37 2.63
CA GLY A 34 -15.68 -18.44 3.77
C GLY A 34 -16.53 -17.19 3.54
N ILE A 35 -16.52 -16.64 2.32
CA ILE A 35 -17.37 -15.49 1.97
C ILE A 35 -18.83 -15.93 1.91
N ASP A 36 -19.16 -17.05 1.27
CA ASP A 36 -20.54 -17.56 1.21
C ASP A 36 -21.11 -17.79 2.61
N TYR A 37 -20.34 -18.39 3.53
CA TYR A 37 -20.73 -18.57 4.92
C TYR A 37 -21.05 -17.23 5.62
N ILE A 38 -20.22 -16.21 5.40
CA ILE A 38 -20.46 -14.86 5.93
C ILE A 38 -21.72 -14.26 5.36
N LEU A 39 -22.00 -14.45 4.07
CA LEU A 39 -23.20 -13.92 3.44
C LEU A 39 -24.47 -14.62 3.93
N GLU A 40 -24.43 -15.95 4.10
CA GLU A 40 -25.50 -16.73 4.70
C GLU A 40 -25.84 -16.24 6.11
N ARG A 41 -24.83 -15.88 6.90
CA ARG A 41 -24.97 -15.38 8.29
C ARG A 41 -25.11 -13.87 8.40
N SER A 42 -24.88 -13.12 7.32
CA SER A 42 -24.72 -11.66 7.36
C SER A 42 -25.91 -10.94 7.99
N ARG A 43 -27.13 -11.42 7.73
CA ARG A 43 -28.36 -10.87 8.33
C ARG A 43 -28.51 -11.24 9.79
N GLU A 44 -28.23 -12.51 10.14
CA GLU A 44 -28.32 -13.03 11.51
C GLU A 44 -27.35 -12.29 12.43
N TRP A 45 -26.11 -12.09 11.98
CA TRP A 45 -25.04 -11.48 12.76
C TRP A 45 -24.86 -9.99 12.51
N ASN A 46 -25.76 -9.37 11.75
CA ASN A 46 -25.69 -7.97 11.36
C ASN A 46 -24.29 -7.54 10.86
N ILE A 47 -23.72 -8.33 9.95
CA ILE A 47 -22.40 -8.07 9.37
C ILE A 47 -22.51 -6.88 8.42
N LYS A 48 -21.74 -5.83 8.69
CA LYS A 48 -21.79 -4.58 7.90
C LYS A 48 -20.48 -4.21 7.25
N ILE A 49 -19.36 -4.72 7.76
CA ILE A 49 -18.02 -4.39 7.27
C ILE A 49 -17.24 -5.68 7.02
N MET A 50 -16.49 -5.71 5.93
CA MET A 50 -15.41 -6.67 5.70
C MET A 50 -14.08 -5.93 5.56
N LEU A 51 -13.07 -6.42 6.27
CA LEU A 51 -11.70 -5.91 6.24
C LEU A 51 -10.86 -6.79 5.31
N SER A 52 -10.19 -6.16 4.34
CA SER A 52 -9.27 -6.82 3.41
C SER A 52 -7.86 -6.24 3.49
N MET A 53 -6.97 -6.93 4.21
CA MET A 53 -5.60 -6.46 4.47
C MET A 53 -4.57 -6.94 3.43
N GLY A 54 -5.01 -7.71 2.45
CA GLY A 54 -4.16 -8.30 1.41
C GLY A 54 -4.92 -8.53 0.12
N TRP A 55 -5.68 -7.52 -0.31
CA TRP A 55 -6.53 -7.59 -1.51
C TRP A 55 -5.75 -7.96 -2.79
N HIS A 56 -4.44 -7.70 -2.82
CA HIS A 56 -3.55 -8.01 -3.95
C HIS A 56 -2.54 -9.13 -3.66
N ALA A 57 -2.77 -9.96 -2.63
CA ALA A 57 -1.78 -10.92 -2.15
C ALA A 57 -1.35 -11.98 -3.19
N LEU A 58 -2.13 -12.19 -4.25
CA LEU A 58 -1.89 -13.19 -5.28
C LEU A 58 -1.43 -12.58 -6.61
N ASP A 59 -1.26 -11.26 -6.67
CA ASP A 59 -0.95 -10.55 -7.92
C ASP A 59 0.51 -10.08 -7.98
N ASP A 60 0.99 -9.88 -9.21
CA ASP A 60 2.19 -9.09 -9.43
C ASP A 60 1.90 -7.62 -9.12
N VAL A 61 2.44 -7.15 -8.00
CA VAL A 61 2.13 -5.82 -7.46
C VAL A 61 2.63 -4.65 -8.31
N THR A 62 3.45 -4.92 -9.33
CA THR A 62 4.06 -3.88 -10.18
C THR A 62 3.47 -3.85 -11.58
N LEU A 63 3.08 -5.01 -12.12
CA LEU A 63 2.42 -5.10 -13.42
C LEU A 63 0.98 -4.59 -13.29
N LEU A 64 0.70 -3.47 -13.95
CA LEU A 64 -0.60 -2.82 -13.82
C LEU A 64 -1.67 -3.61 -14.58
N LYS A 65 -2.81 -3.85 -13.92
CA LYS A 65 -3.98 -4.50 -14.51
C LYS A 65 -5.25 -3.84 -13.99
N ASN A 66 -6.32 -3.91 -14.77
CA ASN A 66 -7.67 -3.58 -14.30
C ASN A 66 -8.02 -4.41 -13.07
N THR A 67 -8.67 -3.80 -12.07
CA THR A 67 -8.89 -4.47 -10.78
C THR A 67 -9.89 -5.62 -10.88
N SER A 68 -10.73 -5.64 -11.92
CA SER A 68 -11.61 -6.77 -12.22
C SER A 68 -10.88 -8.08 -12.51
N ARG A 69 -9.57 -8.03 -12.85
CA ARG A 69 -8.73 -9.22 -13.07
C ARG A 69 -8.16 -9.80 -11.76
N ASN A 70 -8.27 -9.08 -10.64
CA ASN A 70 -7.76 -9.53 -9.35
C ASN A 70 -8.73 -10.54 -8.72
N GLN A 71 -8.19 -11.70 -8.31
CA GLN A 71 -8.98 -12.81 -7.77
C GLN A 71 -9.68 -12.46 -6.45
N THR A 72 -9.02 -11.73 -5.55
CA THR A 72 -9.63 -11.29 -4.29
C THR A 72 -10.77 -10.30 -4.52
N VAL A 73 -10.65 -9.42 -5.52
CA VAL A 73 -11.73 -8.49 -5.91
C VAL A 73 -12.93 -9.26 -6.43
N GLN A 74 -12.71 -10.29 -7.26
CA GLN A 74 -13.78 -11.18 -7.73
C GLN A 74 -14.45 -11.92 -6.56
N ALA A 75 -13.66 -12.48 -5.65
CA ALA A 75 -14.16 -13.20 -4.47
C ALA A 75 -15.01 -12.30 -3.55
N LEU A 76 -14.66 -11.02 -3.39
CA LEU A 76 -15.40 -10.07 -2.56
C LEU A 76 -16.61 -9.41 -3.26
N ALA A 77 -16.80 -9.64 -4.56
CA ALA A 77 -17.91 -9.04 -5.32
C ALA A 77 -19.31 -9.41 -4.76
N PRO A 78 -19.57 -10.64 -4.28
CA PRO A 78 -20.83 -10.98 -3.61
C PRO A 78 -21.09 -10.15 -2.34
N ALA A 79 -20.07 -9.82 -1.54
CA ALA A 79 -20.23 -8.99 -0.34
C ALA A 79 -20.69 -7.57 -0.67
N LEU A 80 -20.09 -6.97 -1.70
CA LEU A 80 -20.53 -5.67 -2.21
C LEU A 80 -21.99 -5.68 -2.65
N LYS A 81 -22.44 -6.75 -3.35
CA LYS A 81 -23.84 -6.91 -3.76
C LYS A 81 -24.80 -7.04 -2.58
N HIS A 82 -24.34 -7.50 -1.43
CA HIS A 82 -25.10 -7.59 -0.18
C HIS A 82 -25.11 -6.28 0.62
N GLY A 83 -24.49 -5.21 0.10
CA GLY A 83 -24.41 -3.92 0.78
C GLY A 83 -23.42 -3.90 1.96
N ILE A 84 -22.53 -4.89 2.03
CA ILE A 84 -21.44 -4.92 3.02
C ILE A 84 -20.35 -3.95 2.57
N LEU A 85 -19.92 -3.05 3.47
CA LEU A 85 -18.82 -2.14 3.22
C LEU A 85 -17.49 -2.91 3.25
N VAL A 86 -16.78 -2.96 2.14
CA VAL A 86 -15.43 -3.51 2.11
C VAL A 86 -14.42 -2.40 2.35
N ILE A 87 -13.64 -2.51 3.42
CA ILE A 87 -12.54 -1.60 3.77
C ILE A 87 -11.23 -2.35 3.53
N CYS A 88 -10.27 -1.72 2.87
CA CYS A 88 -9.01 -2.37 2.54
C CYS A 88 -7.78 -1.51 2.83
N ALA A 89 -6.67 -2.21 3.08
CA ALA A 89 -5.36 -1.59 3.19
C ALA A 89 -4.86 -1.19 1.79
N ASN A 90 -4.45 0.07 1.64
CA ASN A 90 -3.98 0.58 0.36
C ASN A 90 -2.65 -0.06 -0.08
N GLY A 91 -1.69 -0.17 0.84
CA GLY A 91 -0.38 -0.77 0.61
C GLY A 91 0.71 -0.03 1.39
N ASN A 92 1.85 -0.70 1.63
CA ASN A 92 2.91 -0.15 2.47
C ASN A 92 4.15 0.34 1.68
N SER A 93 4.18 0.19 0.36
CA SER A 93 5.36 0.52 -0.44
C SER A 93 4.97 1.26 -1.71
N SER A 94 5.65 2.37 -1.97
CA SER A 94 5.56 3.14 -3.22
C SER A 94 6.04 2.36 -4.46
N SER A 95 6.76 1.24 -4.28
CA SER A 95 7.17 0.33 -5.37
C SER A 95 6.01 -0.41 -6.03
N ILE A 96 4.83 -0.41 -5.38
CA ILE A 96 3.59 -1.01 -5.87
C ILE A 96 2.94 -0.09 -6.92
N ASN A 97 2.35 -0.68 -7.96
CA ASN A 97 1.56 0.02 -8.98
C ASN A 97 0.08 -0.31 -8.94
N ILE A 98 -0.29 -1.49 -8.43
CA ILE A 98 -1.69 -1.85 -8.31
C ILE A 98 -2.30 -1.19 -7.07
N MET A 99 -3.47 -0.58 -7.23
CA MET A 99 -4.21 0.06 -6.15
C MET A 99 -5.64 -0.51 -6.09
N PRO A 100 -6.33 -0.44 -4.93
CA PRO A 100 -7.64 -1.08 -4.75
C PRO A 100 -8.71 -0.68 -5.79
N PRO A 101 -9.78 -1.48 -5.96
CA PRO A 101 -10.94 -1.11 -6.78
C PRO A 101 -11.75 0.02 -6.15
N SER A 102 -12.58 0.70 -6.96
CA SER A 102 -13.46 1.81 -6.53
C SER A 102 -14.60 1.44 -5.61
N GLU A 103 -14.92 0.16 -5.60
CA GLU A 103 -15.96 -0.43 -4.80
C GLU A 103 -15.54 -0.59 -3.34
N PHE A 104 -14.23 -0.61 -3.06
CA PHE A 104 -13.70 -0.69 -1.70
C PHE A 104 -13.43 0.72 -1.15
N LEU A 105 -13.51 0.88 0.17
CA LEU A 105 -12.92 2.02 0.87
C LEU A 105 -11.43 1.71 1.12
N ALA A 106 -10.56 2.27 0.29
CA ALA A 106 -9.12 2.14 0.40
C ALA A 106 -8.56 3.12 1.42
N VAL A 107 -7.88 2.57 2.43
CA VAL A 107 -7.29 3.36 3.52
C VAL A 107 -5.77 3.34 3.40
N GLY A 108 -5.23 4.54 3.17
CA GLY A 108 -3.79 4.80 3.23
C GLY A 108 -3.35 5.32 4.58
N GLY A 109 -2.07 5.63 4.69
CA GLY A 109 -1.42 6.05 5.91
C GLY A 109 -0.83 7.46 5.89
N TYR A 110 -0.86 8.13 7.03
CA TYR A 110 -0.03 9.32 7.31
C TYR A 110 0.79 9.12 8.59
N ASN A 111 1.83 9.94 8.76
CA ASN A 111 2.62 9.99 10.00
C ASN A 111 1.97 11.00 10.96
N ASP A 112 1.48 10.52 12.10
CA ASP A 112 0.93 11.37 13.15
C ASP A 112 1.98 11.76 14.21
N HIS A 113 3.20 11.22 14.08
CA HIS A 113 4.32 11.41 15.00
C HIS A 113 4.00 11.00 16.44
N GLY A 114 2.98 10.17 16.65
CA GLY A 114 2.47 9.81 17.98
C GLY A 114 1.69 10.93 18.67
N PHE A 115 1.26 11.96 17.93
CA PHE A 115 0.51 13.10 18.47
C PHE A 115 -0.90 13.22 17.86
N ALA A 116 -1.88 13.51 18.71
CA ALA A 116 -3.25 13.80 18.27
C ALA A 116 -3.41 15.15 17.53
N LYS A 117 -2.40 16.02 17.58
CA LYS A 117 -2.43 17.39 17.03
C LYS A 117 -2.24 17.37 15.51
N ALA A 118 -3.27 17.81 14.79
CA ALA A 118 -3.31 17.74 13.32
C ALA A 118 -2.21 18.56 12.62
N GLU A 119 -1.71 19.62 13.26
CA GLU A 119 -0.63 20.48 12.77
C GLU A 119 0.75 19.80 12.82
N LEU A 120 0.89 18.72 13.60
CA LEU A 120 2.12 17.93 13.67
C LEU A 120 2.14 16.80 12.64
N HIS A 121 0.98 16.43 12.06
CA HIS A 121 0.90 15.31 11.13
C HIS A 121 1.62 15.64 9.82
N SER A 122 2.19 14.63 9.18
CA SER A 122 2.83 14.75 7.88
C SER A 122 2.46 13.58 6.95
N PRO A 123 2.58 13.77 5.63
CA PRO A 123 2.52 12.67 4.67
C PRO A 123 3.50 11.55 5.01
N HIS A 124 3.07 10.30 4.89
CA HIS A 124 3.99 9.17 5.01
C HIS A 124 4.80 9.02 3.69
N PRO A 125 6.14 8.95 3.72
CA PRO A 125 6.97 9.00 2.51
C PRO A 125 6.75 7.81 1.56
N ASP A 126 6.43 6.64 2.11
CA ASP A 126 6.14 5.41 1.34
C ASP A 126 4.65 5.10 1.20
N GLU A 127 3.78 6.11 1.28
CA GLU A 127 2.38 5.87 0.94
C GLU A 127 2.24 5.70 -0.58
N PRO A 128 1.80 4.52 -1.07
CA PRO A 128 1.50 4.37 -2.48
C PRO A 128 0.24 5.18 -2.84
N TYR A 129 0.28 5.99 -3.89
CA TYR A 129 -0.90 6.71 -4.36
C TYR A 129 -0.89 6.88 -5.88
N GLY A 130 -2.06 7.20 -6.44
CA GLY A 130 -2.24 7.44 -7.86
C GLY A 130 -3.45 6.69 -8.42
N ARG A 131 -3.56 6.67 -9.75
CA ARG A 131 -4.65 5.96 -10.43
C ARG A 131 -4.37 4.46 -10.49
N ASN A 132 -5.37 3.64 -10.15
CA ASN A 132 -5.34 2.19 -10.39
C ASN A 132 -5.47 1.87 -11.90
N GLY A 133 -5.44 0.58 -12.26
CA GLY A 133 -5.59 0.15 -13.66
C GLY A 133 -6.95 0.48 -14.29
N ASP A 134 -7.96 0.82 -13.50
CA ASP A 134 -9.27 1.28 -14.00
C ASP A 134 -9.34 2.80 -14.15
N GLY A 135 -8.29 3.52 -13.72
CA GLY A 135 -8.17 4.96 -13.82
C GLY A 135 -8.67 5.74 -12.60
N HIS A 136 -8.98 5.08 -11.47
CA HIS A 136 -9.46 5.73 -10.25
C HIS A 136 -8.31 6.03 -9.29
N PHE A 137 -8.28 7.25 -8.74
CA PHE A 137 -7.30 7.63 -7.72
C PHE A 137 -7.50 6.85 -6.41
N ARG A 138 -6.37 6.50 -5.78
CA ARG A 138 -6.26 5.79 -4.51
C ARG A 138 -5.10 6.36 -3.68
N PRO A 139 -5.15 6.26 -2.34
CA PRO A 139 -6.26 5.77 -1.52
C PRO A 139 -7.48 6.70 -1.53
N ASP A 140 -8.59 6.29 -0.92
CA ASP A 140 -9.77 7.16 -0.74
C ASP A 140 -9.63 8.08 0.47
N ILE A 141 -8.96 7.60 1.53
CA ILE A 141 -8.81 8.30 2.80
C ILE A 141 -7.49 7.89 3.48
N LEU A 142 -6.97 8.75 4.34
CA LEU A 142 -5.77 8.50 5.14
C LEU A 142 -6.11 8.41 6.64
N ALA A 143 -5.44 7.50 7.34
CA ALA A 143 -5.49 7.37 8.80
C ALA A 143 -4.05 7.23 9.38
N PRO A 144 -3.85 7.40 10.70
CA PRO A 144 -2.55 7.18 11.32
C PRO A 144 -1.98 5.81 10.94
N ARG A 145 -0.72 5.78 10.51
CA ARG A 145 -0.03 4.58 10.03
C ARG A 145 1.00 4.03 11.01
N VAL A 146 1.50 4.87 11.90
CA VAL A 146 2.57 4.55 12.85
C VAL A 146 2.07 4.78 14.27
N TYR A 147 2.80 4.23 15.25
CA TYR A 147 2.47 4.36 16.69
C TYR A 147 1.06 3.87 17.06
N LEU A 148 0.55 2.83 16.39
CA LEU A 148 -0.80 2.34 16.64
C LEU A 148 -0.79 1.46 17.90
N PRO A 149 -1.36 1.90 19.03
CA PRO A 149 -1.34 1.09 20.25
C PRO A 149 -2.26 -0.11 20.05
N VAL A 150 -1.71 -1.30 20.24
CA VAL A 150 -2.46 -2.55 20.24
C VAL A 150 -2.20 -3.30 21.54
N PRO A 151 -3.16 -4.10 22.04
CA PRO A 151 -2.88 -5.03 23.11
C PRO A 151 -1.67 -5.89 22.74
N TYR A 152 -0.74 -6.08 23.67
CA TYR A 152 0.43 -6.91 23.41
C TYR A 152 -0.01 -8.33 23.03
N CYS A 153 0.21 -8.69 21.77
CA CYS A 153 -0.25 -9.95 21.19
C CYS A 153 0.90 -10.84 20.68
N GLU A 154 2.14 -10.49 21.03
CA GLU A 154 3.34 -11.28 20.66
C GLU A 154 3.49 -12.52 21.54
N THR A 155 3.09 -12.43 22.81
CA THR A 155 2.96 -13.58 23.72
C THR A 155 1.74 -13.42 24.62
N PHE A 156 1.16 -14.53 25.08
CA PHE A 156 0.05 -14.52 26.07
C PHE A 156 0.51 -14.17 27.49
N GLU A 157 1.78 -13.83 27.69
CA GLU A 157 2.40 -13.70 29.01
C GLU A 157 2.31 -12.28 29.58
N GLN A 158 1.98 -11.28 28.77
CA GLN A 158 1.92 -9.87 29.19
C GLN A 158 0.63 -9.18 28.73
N PRO A 159 -0.55 -9.60 29.21
CA PRO A 159 -1.85 -9.09 28.76
C PRO A 159 -2.09 -7.61 29.08
N GLU A 160 -1.34 -7.03 30.02
CA GLU A 160 -1.43 -5.60 30.38
C GLU A 160 -0.42 -4.72 29.62
N ALA A 161 0.48 -5.31 28.82
CA ALA A 161 1.42 -4.55 28.00
C ALA A 161 0.76 -4.03 26.73
N LEU A 162 1.30 -2.92 26.21
CA LEU A 162 0.99 -2.39 24.89
C LEU A 162 2.11 -2.78 23.92
N SER A 163 1.74 -3.17 22.70
CA SER A 163 2.64 -3.17 21.55
C SER A 163 2.25 -2.04 20.61
N TYR A 164 3.14 -1.69 19.69
CA TYR A 164 2.90 -0.66 18.68
C TYR A 164 2.94 -1.31 17.31
N PHE A 165 1.81 -1.21 16.62
CA PHE A 165 1.66 -1.69 15.25
C PHE A 165 1.88 -0.55 14.25
N TRP A 166 2.23 -0.91 13.03
CA TRP A 166 2.42 0.03 11.94
C TRP A 166 1.88 -0.54 10.62
N GLY A 167 1.64 0.34 9.65
CA GLY A 167 1.23 0.01 8.30
C GLY A 167 -0.24 0.26 8.01
N THR A 168 -0.58 0.25 6.73
CA THR A 168 -1.94 0.56 6.27
C THR A 168 -2.98 -0.44 6.77
N SER A 169 -2.59 -1.66 7.14
CA SER A 169 -3.51 -2.61 7.79
C SER A 169 -4.03 -2.10 9.14
N GLY A 170 -3.20 -1.44 9.93
CA GLY A 170 -3.63 -0.81 11.19
C GLY A 170 -4.44 0.45 10.94
N ALA A 171 -4.04 1.26 9.96
CA ALA A 171 -4.80 2.42 9.51
C ALA A 171 -6.24 2.04 9.07
N SER A 172 -6.37 0.95 8.28
CA SER A 172 -7.66 0.38 7.87
C SER A 172 -8.48 -0.10 9.07
N ALA A 173 -7.85 -0.69 10.08
CA ALA A 173 -8.54 -1.15 11.28
C ALA A 173 -9.12 0.03 12.08
N ILE A 174 -8.40 1.16 12.19
CA ILE A 174 -8.91 2.39 12.81
C ILE A 174 -10.15 2.89 12.06
N VAL A 175 -10.07 2.99 10.74
CA VAL A 175 -11.22 3.44 9.92
C VAL A 175 -12.38 2.46 10.04
N ALA A 176 -12.13 1.16 10.09
CA ALA A 176 -13.17 0.15 10.30
C ALA A 176 -13.85 0.28 11.67
N GLY A 177 -13.10 0.51 12.75
CA GLY A 177 -13.64 0.78 14.08
C GLY A 177 -14.51 2.04 14.10
N MET A 178 -14.06 3.10 13.44
CA MET A 178 -14.85 4.33 13.27
C MET A 178 -16.14 4.07 12.48
N CYS A 179 -16.07 3.35 11.35
CA CYS A 179 -17.23 2.96 10.56
C CYS A 179 -18.23 2.14 11.39
N ALA A 180 -17.76 1.19 12.19
CA ALA A 180 -18.60 0.38 13.06
C ALA A 180 -19.31 1.24 14.12
N ALA A 181 -18.61 2.16 14.77
CA ALA A 181 -19.22 3.09 15.72
C ALA A 181 -20.28 3.99 15.05
N LEU A 182 -20.01 4.47 13.82
CA LEU A 182 -20.98 5.27 13.06
C LEU A 182 -22.20 4.45 12.65
N LEU A 183 -22.03 3.20 12.18
CA LEU A 183 -23.15 2.32 11.84
C LEU A 183 -23.99 1.94 13.06
N SER A 184 -23.37 1.84 14.24
CA SER A 184 -24.09 1.62 15.50
C SER A 184 -24.94 2.84 15.87
N ARG A 185 -24.38 4.05 15.75
CA ARG A 185 -25.08 5.32 16.04
C ARG A 185 -26.13 5.69 14.98
N TYR A 186 -25.90 5.33 13.72
CA TYR A 186 -26.78 5.61 12.58
C TYR A 186 -27.12 4.29 11.85
N PRO A 187 -28.01 3.44 12.39
CA PRO A 187 -28.26 2.08 11.87
C PRO A 187 -28.77 2.02 10.42
N GLU A 188 -29.42 3.09 9.96
CA GLU A 188 -29.97 3.20 8.60
C GLU A 188 -28.92 3.67 7.57
N LEU A 189 -27.71 4.00 8.02
CA LEU A 189 -26.64 4.51 7.16
C LEU A 189 -26.19 3.43 6.17
N GLN A 190 -26.26 3.75 4.88
CA GLN A 190 -25.81 2.87 3.81
C GLN A 190 -24.30 2.95 3.61
N ALA A 191 -23.68 1.85 3.16
CA ALA A 191 -22.23 1.76 2.94
C ALA A 191 -21.69 2.88 2.01
N ASP A 192 -22.37 3.18 0.91
CA ASP A 192 -21.97 4.24 -0.02
C ASP A 192 -22.05 5.63 0.63
N THR A 193 -23.10 5.91 1.41
CA THR A 193 -23.24 7.17 2.15
C THR A 193 -22.14 7.32 3.19
N LEU A 194 -21.84 6.24 3.93
CA LEU A 194 -20.75 6.21 4.92
C LEU A 194 -19.39 6.45 4.25
N ARG A 195 -19.09 5.77 3.14
CA ARG A 195 -17.86 5.99 2.37
C ARG A 195 -17.76 7.45 1.91
N ASN A 196 -18.83 7.98 1.33
CA ASN A 196 -18.83 9.34 0.79
C ASN A 196 -18.65 10.39 1.89
N VAL A 197 -19.33 10.26 3.04
CA VAL A 197 -19.20 11.25 4.13
C VAL A 197 -17.80 11.23 4.74
N LEU A 198 -17.15 10.07 4.84
CA LEU A 198 -15.77 9.95 5.32
C LEU A 198 -14.80 10.74 4.45
N VAL A 199 -14.92 10.61 3.13
CA VAL A 199 -14.07 11.30 2.16
C VAL A 199 -14.41 12.79 2.09
N ASP A 200 -15.68 13.13 1.89
CA ASP A 200 -16.12 14.53 1.69
C ASP A 200 -15.90 15.41 2.94
N CYS A 201 -15.84 14.81 4.14
CA CYS A 201 -15.65 15.54 5.41
C CYS A 201 -14.23 15.38 6.00
N GLY A 202 -13.33 14.70 5.30
CA GLY A 202 -11.94 14.56 5.70
C GLY A 202 -11.15 15.86 5.57
N VAL A 203 -9.91 15.87 6.09
CA VAL A 203 -9.02 17.05 6.09
C VAL A 203 -7.78 16.78 5.24
N SER A 204 -7.67 17.45 4.10
CA SER A 204 -6.52 17.33 3.20
C SER A 204 -5.22 17.84 3.82
N PHE A 205 -4.09 17.38 3.28
CA PHE A 205 -2.79 18.01 3.46
C PHE A 205 -2.61 19.11 2.42
N GLU A 206 -2.09 20.27 2.84
CA GLU A 206 -1.75 21.36 1.92
C GLU A 206 -0.46 21.02 1.17
N GLY A 207 -0.44 21.21 -0.16
CA GLY A 207 0.75 20.99 -0.98
C GLY A 207 1.16 19.52 -1.18
N TYR A 208 0.31 18.56 -0.80
CA TYR A 208 0.57 17.13 -1.00
C TYR A 208 -0.12 16.59 -2.25
N ASP A 209 0.63 15.89 -3.11
CA ASP A 209 0.12 15.36 -4.38
C ASP A 209 -0.96 14.28 -4.20
N ASN A 210 -0.92 13.54 -3.10
CA ASN A 210 -1.97 12.59 -2.76
C ASN A 210 -3.20 13.35 -2.24
N GLN A 211 -4.28 13.30 -3.01
CA GLN A 211 -5.51 14.04 -2.73
C GLN A 211 -6.38 13.40 -1.63
N ALA A 212 -6.01 12.20 -1.16
CA ALA A 212 -6.76 11.51 -0.12
C ALA A 212 -6.76 12.35 1.18
N PRO A 213 -7.93 12.68 1.74
CA PRO A 213 -8.00 13.45 2.96
C PRO A 213 -7.73 12.59 4.19
N ARG A 214 -7.31 13.20 5.29
CA ARG A 214 -7.24 12.54 6.60
C ARG A 214 -8.64 12.35 7.17
N VAL A 215 -8.88 11.19 7.77
CA VAL A 215 -10.14 10.92 8.48
C VAL A 215 -10.37 11.91 9.63
N ASN A 216 -11.60 12.40 9.77
CA ASN A 216 -12.00 13.30 10.85
C ASN A 216 -13.39 12.94 11.37
N ALA A 217 -13.44 12.23 12.51
CA ALA A 217 -14.69 11.74 13.07
C ALA A 217 -15.66 12.85 13.49
N ALA A 218 -15.15 13.96 14.03
CA ALA A 218 -15.99 15.08 14.45
C ALA A 218 -16.72 15.73 13.27
N ASN A 219 -16.02 15.94 12.15
CA ASN A 219 -16.61 16.48 10.94
C ASN A 219 -17.68 15.55 10.36
N VAL A 220 -17.39 14.25 10.32
CA VAL A 220 -18.33 13.23 9.83
C VAL A 220 -19.60 13.17 10.67
N ILE A 221 -19.48 13.11 12.00
CA ILE A 221 -20.63 13.11 12.92
C ILE A 221 -21.47 14.38 12.72
N LYS A 222 -20.82 15.54 12.66
CA LYS A 222 -21.50 16.82 12.42
C LYS A 222 -22.24 16.83 11.08
N ALA A 223 -21.66 16.28 10.02
CA ALA A 223 -22.30 16.22 8.71
C ALA A 223 -23.53 15.29 8.73
N LEU A 224 -23.42 14.12 9.37
CA LEU A 224 -24.53 13.17 9.52
C LEU A 224 -25.67 13.75 10.38
N ASP A 225 -25.34 14.40 11.50
CA ASP A 225 -26.33 15.09 12.36
C ASP A 225 -27.05 16.21 11.59
N ASN A 226 -26.39 16.82 10.60
CA ASN A 226 -26.97 17.84 9.71
C ASN A 226 -27.67 17.26 8.46
N GLY A 227 -27.89 15.93 8.41
CA GLY A 227 -28.66 15.29 7.35
C GLY A 227 -27.89 14.99 6.06
N TYR A 228 -26.56 14.82 6.12
CA TYR A 228 -25.78 14.38 4.95
C TYR A 228 -26.37 13.10 4.32
N SER A 229 -26.67 13.15 3.03
CA SER A 229 -27.44 12.10 2.34
C SER A 229 -26.90 11.69 0.97
N LYS A 230 -25.65 12.02 0.63
CA LYS A 230 -25.06 11.66 -0.67
C LYS A 230 -24.82 10.16 -0.74
N SER A 231 -25.79 9.45 -1.33
CA SER A 231 -25.79 7.99 -1.46
C SER A 231 -25.34 7.48 -2.83
N ASN A 232 -25.04 8.38 -3.77
CA ASN A 232 -24.59 7.96 -5.10
C ASN A 232 -23.30 7.16 -4.96
N ALA A 233 -23.24 5.99 -5.59
CA ALA A 233 -21.97 5.30 -5.80
C ALA A 233 -20.99 6.29 -6.45
N LEU A 234 -19.73 6.29 -6.00
CA LEU A 234 -18.69 7.13 -6.59
C LEU A 234 -18.71 6.97 -8.11
N TYR A 235 -18.55 8.08 -8.83
CA TYR A 235 -18.50 8.06 -10.29
C TYR A 235 -17.49 7.01 -10.74
N ARG A 236 -17.98 5.95 -11.38
CA ARG A 236 -17.13 4.90 -11.94
C ARG A 236 -16.78 5.34 -13.35
N ALA A 237 -15.58 5.91 -13.51
CA ALA A 237 -14.99 5.97 -14.84
C ALA A 237 -15.03 4.56 -15.44
N ALA A 238 -15.37 4.48 -16.73
CA ALA A 238 -15.25 3.22 -17.44
C ALA A 238 -13.81 2.72 -17.32
N PRO A 239 -13.57 1.43 -17.04
CA PRO A 239 -12.23 0.89 -16.99
C PRO A 239 -11.48 1.24 -18.28
N ILE A 240 -10.20 1.57 -18.15
CA ILE A 240 -9.34 1.82 -19.31
C ILE A 240 -9.17 0.47 -20.03
N ASP A 241 -9.69 0.40 -21.26
CA ASP A 241 -9.68 -0.80 -22.10
C ASP A 241 -8.55 -0.74 -23.13
N VAL A 242 -7.49 -1.52 -22.90
CA VAL A 242 -6.36 -1.64 -23.85
C VAL A 242 -6.61 -2.79 -24.81
N ARG A 243 -7.01 -2.45 -26.05
CA ARG A 243 -7.24 -3.44 -27.13
C ARG A 243 -5.99 -3.72 -27.96
N ASN A 244 -5.06 -2.78 -28.01
CA ASN A 244 -3.81 -2.90 -28.75
C ASN A 244 -2.68 -2.26 -27.94
N SER A 245 -1.75 -3.10 -27.49
CA SER A 245 -0.62 -2.69 -26.65
C SER A 245 0.33 -1.70 -27.34
N PHE A 246 0.50 -1.77 -28.67
CA PHE A 246 1.34 -0.83 -29.44
C PHE A 246 0.70 0.55 -29.59
N THR A 247 -0.63 0.62 -29.61
CA THR A 247 -1.32 1.91 -29.61
C THR A 247 -1.33 2.50 -28.20
N ALA A 248 -1.58 1.67 -27.19
CA ALA A 248 -1.66 2.10 -25.80
C ALA A 248 -0.33 2.66 -25.27
N ILE A 249 0.81 2.08 -25.66
CA ILE A 249 2.13 2.50 -25.16
C ILE A 249 2.54 3.91 -25.60
N VAL A 250 1.89 4.48 -26.62
CA VAL A 250 2.10 5.86 -27.07
C VAL A 250 0.96 6.81 -26.65
N SER A 251 0.04 6.34 -25.79
CA SER A 251 -1.10 7.14 -25.31
C SER A 251 -0.65 8.35 -24.49
N GLY A 252 -1.46 9.41 -24.51
CA GLY A 252 -1.32 10.54 -23.59
C GLY A 252 -1.65 10.17 -22.13
N ASP A 253 -2.47 9.15 -21.90
CA ASP A 253 -2.82 8.69 -20.55
C ASP A 253 -1.72 7.77 -19.98
N PRO A 254 -1.07 8.12 -18.85
CA PRO A 254 -0.04 7.30 -18.24
C PRO A 254 -0.51 5.90 -17.81
N ILE A 255 -1.79 5.73 -17.47
CA ILE A 255 -2.36 4.44 -17.08
C ILE A 255 -2.55 3.54 -18.30
N GLU A 256 -3.00 4.09 -19.42
CA GLU A 256 -3.11 3.36 -20.68
C GLU A 256 -1.72 2.89 -21.15
N ARG A 257 -0.70 3.75 -21.07
CA ARG A 257 0.70 3.35 -21.36
C ARG A 257 1.19 2.23 -20.45
N ALA A 258 0.94 2.32 -19.15
CA ALA A 258 1.37 1.30 -18.18
C ALA A 258 0.68 -0.06 -18.40
N LEU A 259 -0.62 -0.05 -18.72
CA LEU A 259 -1.35 -1.25 -19.13
C LEU A 259 -0.79 -1.82 -20.44
N GLY A 260 -0.51 -0.97 -21.43
CA GLY A 260 0.13 -1.35 -22.69
C GLY A 260 1.49 -2.00 -22.49
N LEU A 261 2.36 -1.42 -21.65
CA LEU A 261 3.68 -1.97 -21.32
C LEU A 261 3.55 -3.32 -20.62
N THR A 262 2.60 -3.45 -19.69
CA THR A 262 2.32 -4.71 -19.00
C THR A 262 1.96 -5.82 -20.00
N LEU A 263 1.06 -5.53 -20.95
CA LEU A 263 0.68 -6.50 -21.99
C LEU A 263 1.87 -6.87 -22.89
N LEU A 264 2.70 -5.91 -23.30
CA LEU A 264 3.90 -6.21 -24.09
C LEU A 264 4.86 -7.14 -23.34
N LEU A 265 4.99 -6.97 -22.03
CA LEU A 265 5.85 -7.82 -21.19
C LEU A 265 5.26 -9.23 -21.01
N GLU A 266 3.96 -9.32 -20.74
CA GLU A 266 3.25 -10.61 -20.66
C GLU A 266 3.36 -11.40 -21.98
N GLU A 267 3.34 -10.71 -23.12
CA GLU A 267 3.51 -11.29 -24.46
C GLU A 267 4.98 -11.53 -24.87
N GLN A 268 5.96 -11.14 -24.04
CA GLN A 268 7.41 -11.19 -24.35
C GLN A 268 7.82 -10.40 -25.61
N ARG A 269 7.20 -9.23 -25.82
CA ARG A 269 7.37 -8.37 -27.00
C ARG A 269 8.09 -7.06 -26.70
N CYS A 270 8.76 -6.96 -25.56
CA CYS A 270 9.53 -5.80 -25.15
C CYS A 270 10.98 -6.24 -24.87
N GLY A 271 11.92 -5.69 -25.63
CA GLY A 271 13.35 -5.95 -25.46
C GLY A 271 14.00 -5.01 -24.44
N ARG A 272 15.24 -5.33 -24.05
CA ARG A 272 16.01 -4.58 -23.05
C ARG A 272 16.22 -3.10 -23.42
N ALA A 273 16.47 -2.80 -24.70
CA ALA A 273 16.65 -1.42 -25.17
C ALA A 273 15.35 -0.60 -25.06
N GLU A 274 14.20 -1.22 -25.34
CA GLU A 274 12.89 -0.57 -25.19
C GLU A 274 12.57 -0.33 -23.72
N LEU A 275 12.87 -1.30 -22.84
CA LEU A 275 12.76 -1.14 -21.40
C LEU A 275 13.53 0.08 -20.89
N TRP A 276 14.78 0.27 -21.32
CA TRP A 276 15.54 1.47 -20.98
C TRP A 276 14.88 2.76 -21.46
N ALA A 277 14.30 2.78 -22.66
CA ALA A 277 13.54 3.93 -23.12
C ALA A 277 12.32 4.23 -22.20
N TYR A 278 11.61 3.19 -21.76
CA TYR A 278 10.47 3.34 -20.84
C TYR A 278 10.88 3.75 -19.43
N THR A 279 12.14 3.54 -19.00
CA THR A 279 12.64 4.14 -17.75
C THR A 279 12.73 5.66 -17.78
N GLN A 280 12.57 6.29 -18.95
CA GLN A 280 12.57 7.73 -19.11
C GLN A 280 11.14 8.30 -19.27
N ASP A 281 10.09 7.47 -19.14
CA ASP A 281 8.70 7.92 -19.24
C ASP A 281 8.39 8.95 -18.13
N PRO A 282 7.63 10.02 -18.40
CA PRO A 282 7.26 11.00 -17.37
C PRO A 282 6.44 10.39 -16.22
N SER A 283 5.75 9.27 -16.44
CA SER A 283 4.97 8.56 -15.42
C SER A 283 5.82 7.60 -14.61
N SER A 284 5.83 7.78 -13.29
CA SER A 284 6.46 6.83 -12.37
C SER A 284 5.85 5.42 -12.45
N VAL A 285 4.56 5.30 -12.80
CA VAL A 285 3.90 4.00 -12.97
C VAL A 285 4.56 3.20 -14.10
N VAL A 286 4.83 3.85 -15.24
CA VAL A 286 5.52 3.25 -16.39
C VAL A 286 6.97 2.95 -16.04
N ARG A 287 7.68 3.92 -15.42
CA ARG A 287 9.08 3.74 -15.01
C ARG A 287 9.25 2.57 -14.04
N LYS A 288 8.34 2.39 -13.07
CA LYS A 288 8.35 1.25 -12.13
C LYS A 288 8.26 -0.10 -12.86
N ILE A 289 7.33 -0.22 -13.82
CA ILE A 289 7.20 -1.44 -14.64
C ILE A 289 8.49 -1.70 -15.41
N ALA A 290 9.03 -0.68 -16.07
CA ALA A 290 10.24 -0.78 -16.87
C ALA A 290 11.47 -1.16 -16.03
N ALA A 291 11.69 -0.45 -14.90
CA ALA A 291 12.81 -0.70 -14.00
C ALA A 291 12.76 -2.12 -13.40
N LYS A 292 11.57 -2.59 -12.97
CA LYS A 292 11.40 -3.97 -12.52
C LYS A 292 11.70 -4.98 -13.63
N ALA A 293 11.21 -4.73 -14.84
CA ALA A 293 11.37 -5.65 -15.96
C ALA A 293 12.83 -5.80 -16.44
N LEU A 294 13.69 -4.80 -16.19
CA LEU A 294 15.13 -4.92 -16.43
C LEU A 294 15.79 -5.99 -15.53
N HIS A 295 15.17 -6.32 -14.40
CA HIS A 295 15.57 -7.32 -13.40
C HIS A 295 16.92 -7.07 -12.72
N LYS A 296 18.04 -7.06 -13.45
CA LYS A 296 19.40 -6.81 -12.98
C LYS A 296 20.24 -6.19 -14.11
N PRO A 297 21.40 -5.57 -13.84
CA PRO A 297 22.33 -5.17 -14.91
C PRO A 297 22.85 -6.38 -15.70
N ASP A 298 22.99 -6.26 -17.04
CA ASP A 298 23.59 -7.30 -17.90
C ASP A 298 25.08 -7.01 -18.20
N SER A 299 25.60 -5.84 -17.83
CA SER A 299 27.00 -5.44 -18.01
C SER A 299 27.47 -4.44 -16.94
N ALA A 300 28.79 -4.18 -16.88
CA ALA A 300 29.37 -3.18 -15.97
C ALA A 300 28.93 -1.74 -16.32
N ASP A 301 28.83 -1.43 -17.60
CA ASP A 301 28.34 -0.12 -18.07
C ASP A 301 26.88 0.07 -17.63
N GLU A 302 26.07 -0.98 -17.79
CA GLU A 302 24.68 -0.94 -17.36
C GLU A 302 24.54 -0.87 -15.84
N ARG A 303 25.41 -1.53 -15.10
CA ARG A 303 25.46 -1.42 -13.64
C ARG A 303 25.73 0.03 -13.21
N THR A 304 26.58 0.73 -13.95
CA THR A 304 26.82 2.17 -13.76
C THR A 304 25.55 2.97 -14.05
N THR A 305 24.81 2.65 -15.12
CA THR A 305 23.51 3.28 -15.43
C THR A 305 22.48 3.06 -14.31
N PHE A 306 22.39 1.85 -13.76
CA PHE A 306 21.52 1.57 -12.61
C PHE A 306 21.86 2.46 -11.41
N TRP A 307 23.16 2.58 -11.06
CA TRP A 307 23.60 3.45 -9.97
C TRP A 307 23.29 4.93 -10.23
N THR A 308 23.46 5.40 -11.47
CA THR A 308 23.13 6.77 -11.85
C THR A 308 21.64 7.03 -11.73
N ASN A 309 20.80 6.15 -12.27
CA ASN A 309 19.35 6.33 -12.20
C ASN A 309 18.83 6.21 -10.76
N LEU A 310 19.42 5.35 -9.93
CA LEU A 310 19.10 5.31 -8.50
C LEU A 310 19.37 6.65 -7.81
N ARG A 311 20.47 7.35 -8.15
CA ARG A 311 20.83 8.67 -7.61
C ARG A 311 19.92 9.80 -8.12
N GLU A 312 19.52 9.75 -9.38
CA GLU A 312 18.78 10.83 -10.03
C GLU A 312 17.27 10.72 -9.85
N GLU A 313 16.74 9.51 -9.70
CA GLU A 313 15.30 9.27 -9.59
C GLU A 313 14.71 9.80 -8.28
N GLN A 314 13.65 10.59 -8.41
CA GLN A 314 12.98 11.24 -7.29
C GLN A 314 11.86 10.38 -6.70
N GLU A 315 11.23 9.53 -7.51
CA GLU A 315 10.15 8.65 -7.04
C GLU A 315 10.72 7.41 -6.34
N GLY A 316 10.39 7.26 -5.06
CA GLY A 316 10.95 6.21 -4.21
C GLY A 316 10.65 4.78 -4.69
N GLY A 317 9.49 4.55 -5.29
CA GLY A 317 9.11 3.27 -5.84
C GLY A 317 9.98 2.83 -7.02
N VAL A 318 10.29 3.75 -7.94
CA VAL A 318 11.24 3.50 -9.05
C VAL A 318 12.66 3.28 -8.50
N ARG A 319 13.13 4.11 -7.54
CA ARG A 319 14.42 3.89 -6.86
C ARG A 319 14.52 2.50 -6.26
N GLY A 320 13.46 2.05 -5.58
CA GLY A 320 13.38 0.70 -5.00
C GLY A 320 13.66 -0.41 -6.02
N TRP A 321 13.17 -0.28 -7.26
CA TRP A 321 13.42 -1.25 -8.32
C TRP A 321 14.86 -1.20 -8.86
N TYR A 322 15.47 -0.02 -8.97
CA TYR A 322 16.90 0.07 -9.31
C TYR A 322 17.78 -0.56 -8.23
N ALA A 323 17.51 -0.27 -6.96
CA ALA A 323 18.20 -0.89 -5.83
C ALA A 323 18.03 -2.42 -5.86
N TYR A 324 16.82 -2.92 -6.09
CA TYR A 324 16.58 -4.35 -6.20
C TYR A 324 17.39 -5.02 -7.31
N GLY A 325 17.51 -4.38 -8.48
CA GLY A 325 18.30 -4.92 -9.58
C GLY A 325 19.81 -4.90 -9.31
N LEU A 326 20.31 -3.85 -8.64
CA LEU A 326 21.71 -3.78 -8.21
C LEU A 326 22.06 -4.87 -7.19
N LEU A 327 21.12 -5.24 -6.32
CA LEU A 327 21.29 -6.22 -5.25
C LEU A 327 21.60 -7.64 -5.77
N GLN A 328 20.98 -8.04 -6.88
CA GLN A 328 21.04 -9.41 -7.42
C GLN A 328 22.49 -9.91 -7.57
N GLU A 329 23.36 -9.06 -8.10
CA GLU A 329 24.78 -9.35 -8.34
C GLU A 329 25.70 -8.40 -7.58
N ALA A 330 25.25 -7.87 -6.44
CA ALA A 330 26.07 -7.00 -5.63
C ALA A 330 27.34 -7.72 -5.14
N THR A 331 28.44 -6.98 -5.08
CA THR A 331 29.77 -7.45 -4.66
C THR A 331 30.28 -6.67 -3.44
N GLU A 332 31.20 -7.26 -2.68
CA GLU A 332 31.69 -6.69 -1.41
C GLU A 332 32.38 -5.33 -1.59
N ASN A 333 33.05 -5.12 -2.73
CA ASN A 333 33.74 -3.87 -3.06
C ASN A 333 32.79 -2.68 -3.35
N GLU A 334 31.47 -2.88 -3.30
CA GLU A 334 30.47 -1.83 -3.53
C GLU A 334 29.94 -1.20 -2.25
N VAL A 335 30.56 -1.48 -1.11
CA VAL A 335 30.10 -1.04 0.20
C VAL A 335 29.91 0.48 0.27
N GLU A 336 30.78 1.24 -0.39
CA GLU A 336 30.70 2.70 -0.48
C GLU A 336 29.52 3.22 -1.30
N HIS A 337 28.97 2.39 -2.19
CA HIS A 337 27.80 2.73 -2.99
C HIS A 337 26.49 2.42 -2.25
N TRP A 338 26.48 1.36 -1.44
CA TRP A 338 25.29 0.88 -0.73
C TRP A 338 25.00 1.61 0.57
N ILE A 339 26.00 1.76 1.45
CA ILE A 339 25.80 2.32 2.79
C ILE A 339 25.16 3.73 2.79
N PRO A 340 25.48 4.66 1.87
CA PRO A 340 24.83 5.97 1.83
C PRO A 340 23.29 5.91 1.73
N TRP A 341 22.73 4.82 1.22
CA TRP A 341 21.28 4.61 1.09
C TRP A 341 20.61 4.07 2.36
N ALA A 342 21.37 3.81 3.44
CA ALA A 342 20.82 3.31 4.71
C ALA A 342 19.79 4.24 5.33
N ALA A 343 19.86 5.54 5.01
CA ALA A 343 18.93 6.57 5.48
C ALA A 343 17.89 6.99 4.43
N ASP A 344 17.74 6.28 3.31
CA ASP A 344 16.72 6.63 2.30
C ASP A 344 15.32 6.53 2.94
N PRO A 345 14.43 7.51 2.74
CA PRO A 345 13.07 7.44 3.27
C PRO A 345 12.29 6.25 2.72
N ASN A 346 12.69 5.70 1.57
CA ASN A 346 12.06 4.54 0.94
C ASN A 346 12.49 3.22 1.58
N TRP A 347 11.50 2.48 2.07
CA TRP A 347 11.62 1.16 2.67
C TRP A 347 12.29 0.15 1.74
N SER A 348 11.91 0.12 0.46
CA SER A 348 12.45 -0.87 -0.49
C SER A 348 13.93 -0.65 -0.76
N VAL A 349 14.38 0.61 -0.83
CA VAL A 349 15.80 0.96 -0.93
C VAL A 349 16.57 0.50 0.32
N ARG A 350 16.10 0.88 1.52
CA ARG A 350 16.76 0.47 2.77
C ARG A 350 16.75 -1.04 2.99
N TRP A 351 15.69 -1.72 2.58
CA TRP A 351 15.64 -3.18 2.61
C TRP A 351 16.74 -3.79 1.72
N CYS A 352 16.98 -3.23 0.53
CA CYS A 352 18.09 -3.68 -0.32
C CYS A 352 19.46 -3.45 0.34
N VAL A 353 19.66 -2.32 1.03
CA VAL A 353 20.87 -2.06 1.82
C VAL A 353 21.04 -3.09 2.93
N SER A 354 19.98 -3.37 3.69
CA SER A 354 20.01 -4.40 4.74
C SER A 354 20.39 -5.77 4.18
N ARG A 355 19.82 -6.16 3.03
CA ARG A 355 20.15 -7.45 2.37
C ARG A 355 21.58 -7.48 1.83
N TYR A 356 22.07 -6.36 1.31
CA TYR A 356 23.47 -6.23 0.91
C TYR A 356 24.41 -6.46 2.09
N LEU A 357 24.17 -5.80 3.22
CA LEU A 357 24.98 -5.92 4.43
C LEU A 357 24.93 -7.34 5.02
N GLU A 358 23.78 -8.00 5.00
CA GLU A 358 23.63 -9.40 5.41
C GLU A 358 24.39 -10.39 4.50
N LYS A 359 24.57 -10.05 3.22
CA LYS A 359 25.23 -10.91 2.23
C LYS A 359 26.73 -11.07 2.48
N PHE A 360 27.39 -10.08 3.08
CA PHE A 360 28.84 -10.06 3.27
C PHE A 360 29.23 -10.08 4.76
N PRO A 361 29.75 -11.21 5.27
CA PRO A 361 30.21 -11.31 6.64
C PRO A 361 31.29 -10.28 6.96
N GLY A 362 31.14 -9.54 8.07
CA GLY A 362 32.07 -8.49 8.49
C GLY A 362 31.54 -7.07 8.32
N LEU A 363 30.49 -6.89 7.51
CA LEU A 363 29.77 -5.62 7.41
C LEU A 363 28.83 -5.38 8.62
N PRO A 364 28.55 -4.11 8.97
CA PRO A 364 27.64 -3.78 10.07
C PRO A 364 26.21 -4.16 9.71
N LYS A 365 25.37 -4.41 10.73
CA LYS A 365 23.94 -4.66 10.53
C LYS A 365 23.18 -3.33 10.51
N LEU A 366 22.29 -3.17 9.53
CA LEU A 366 21.31 -2.09 9.53
C LEU A 366 20.10 -2.50 10.38
N GLU A 367 19.80 -1.73 11.42
CA GLU A 367 18.54 -1.88 12.13
C GLU A 367 17.41 -1.25 11.30
N MET A 368 16.44 -2.05 10.89
CA MET A 368 15.33 -1.57 10.05
C MET A 368 14.20 -1.00 10.91
N THR A 369 13.64 0.13 10.49
CA THR A 369 12.43 0.73 11.09
C THR A 369 11.43 1.14 10.01
N TYR A 370 10.15 1.08 10.35
CA TYR A 370 9.04 1.57 9.52
C TYR A 370 8.63 2.99 9.90
N ASP A 371 9.11 3.49 11.03
CA ASP A 371 8.90 4.85 11.47
C ASP A 371 9.87 5.79 10.74
N PRO A 372 9.37 6.75 9.93
CA PRO A 372 10.21 7.72 9.24
C PRO A 372 11.12 8.53 10.19
N ASP A 373 10.67 8.80 11.42
CA ASP A 373 11.39 9.66 12.36
C ASP A 373 12.61 8.95 12.97
N GLU A 374 12.61 7.62 13.01
CA GLU A 374 13.71 6.80 13.52
C GLU A 374 14.77 6.48 12.46
N ILE A 375 14.48 6.66 11.16
CA ILE A 375 15.38 6.27 10.05
C ILE A 375 16.80 6.82 10.24
N PRO A 376 17.01 8.13 10.50
CA PRO A 376 18.36 8.68 10.62
C PRO A 376 19.15 8.04 11.78
N GLY A 377 18.49 7.84 12.93
CA GLY A 377 19.12 7.25 14.11
C GLY A 377 19.51 5.78 13.89
N LYS A 378 18.66 5.02 13.21
CA LYS A 378 18.91 3.60 12.92
C LYS A 378 19.95 3.38 11.83
N ALA A 379 20.09 4.32 10.90
CA ALA A 379 21.12 4.30 9.85
C ALA A 379 22.52 4.71 10.36
N LEU A 380 22.58 5.54 11.41
CA LEU A 380 23.82 6.15 11.91
C LEU A 380 24.96 5.16 12.17
N PRO A 381 24.78 4.01 12.85
CA PRO A 381 25.87 3.09 13.13
C PRO A 381 26.55 2.52 11.86
N VAL A 382 25.77 2.31 10.80
CA VAL A 382 26.27 1.81 9.50
C VAL A 382 27.03 2.92 8.77
N LEU A 383 26.54 4.15 8.83
CA LEU A 383 27.20 5.32 8.23
C LEU A 383 28.53 5.62 8.92
N GLU A 384 28.57 5.59 10.25
CA GLU A 384 29.80 5.79 11.04
C GLU A 384 30.84 4.71 10.74
N TRP A 385 30.42 3.45 10.63
CA TRP A 385 31.31 2.35 10.26
C TRP A 385 32.03 2.61 8.92
N LEU A 386 31.31 3.11 7.90
CA LEU A 386 31.91 3.45 6.61
C LEU A 386 32.94 4.58 6.73
N GLU A 387 32.68 5.59 7.56
CA GLU A 387 33.64 6.66 7.80
C GLU A 387 34.91 6.19 8.51
N PHE A 388 34.79 5.26 9.47
CA PHE A 388 35.92 4.69 10.18
C PHE A 388 36.78 3.82 9.26
N ASP A 389 36.18 2.97 8.44
CA ASP A 389 36.91 2.13 7.48
C ASP A 389 37.73 2.98 6.48
N LYS A 390 37.13 4.06 5.97
CA LYS A 390 37.83 5.03 5.11
C LYS A 390 39.01 5.73 5.79
N LYS A 391 38.97 5.94 7.11
CA LYS A 391 40.07 6.54 7.88
C LYS A 391 41.16 5.54 8.25
N GLY A 392 40.84 4.24 8.31
CA GLY A 392 41.81 3.17 8.60
C GLY A 392 42.62 2.72 7.39
N ASN A 393 42.11 2.95 6.17
CA ASN A 393 42.74 2.57 4.90
C ASN A 393 43.48 3.73 4.18
N ASN A 394 43.52 4.93 4.77
CA ASN A 394 44.35 6.07 4.35
C ASN A 394 45.50 6.26 5.35
#